data_AF-A0A167CKD1-F1
#
_entry.id   AF-A0A167CKD1-F1
#
_cell.length_a   1.000
_cell.length_b   1.000
_cell.length_c   1.000
_cell.angle_alpha   90.00
_cell.angle_beta   90.00
_cell.angle_gamma   90.00
#
_symmetry.space_group_name_H-M   'P 1'
#
loop_
_entity.id
_entity.type
_entity.pdbx_description
1 polymer ?
#
loop_
_entity_poly.entity_id
_entity_poly.type
_entity_poly.pdbx_seq_one_letter_code
_entity_poly.pdbx_strand_id
1 'polypeptide(L)'
;MPKQCKTILDILSEAVAFYRSSRVSESSELSVIWSAIKNGFKSEFYRRYSGVLFYKQMARLGSDQEVAIHLKTSMSTPELREMRSVQSRSKIWHDICQLRRDWGPAQYVLLCVLPEKPNLERMNRQEQQDHLERVRERLNDTCNGLSGYVEAAKGLCTALVEGSLPCDRLMIDDYHLKAHQELVEPEYA
;
A
#
# COMPACT_ATOMS: atom_id res chain seq x y z
N MET A 1 20.50 -11.00 2.84
CA MET A 1 19.03 -11.01 2.70
C MET A 1 18.63 -10.62 1.28
N PRO A 2 17.72 -11.34 0.59
CA PRO A 2 17.29 -10.98 -0.76
C PRO A 2 16.65 -9.59 -0.83
N LYS A 3 16.94 -8.84 -1.90
CA LYS A 3 16.55 -7.42 -2.06
C LYS A 3 15.06 -7.15 -1.84
N GLN A 4 14.19 -8.09 -2.22
CA GLN A 4 12.74 -7.95 -2.09
C GLN A 4 12.24 -8.19 -0.67
N CYS A 5 12.85 -9.12 0.07
CA CYS A 5 12.55 -9.30 1.48
C CYS A 5 12.90 -8.02 2.26
N LYS A 6 14.06 -7.41 1.93
CA LYS A 6 14.44 -6.11 2.47
C LYS A 6 13.41 -5.02 2.15
N THR A 7 12.96 -4.90 0.90
CA THR A 7 11.90 -3.95 0.53
C THR A 7 10.61 -4.13 1.33
N ILE A 8 10.13 -5.37 1.48
CA ILE A 8 8.90 -5.65 2.24
C ILE A 8 9.07 -5.24 3.70
N LEU A 9 10.20 -5.60 4.32
CA LEU A 9 10.50 -5.26 5.71
C LEU A 9 10.67 -3.75 5.92
N ASP A 10 11.36 -3.05 5.01
CA ASP A 10 11.53 -1.59 5.06
C ASP A 10 10.15 -0.90 5.07
N ILE A 11 9.26 -1.28 4.13
CA ILE A 11 7.91 -0.69 4.01
C ILE A 11 7.04 -1.01 5.22
N LEU A 12 7.09 -2.25 5.73
CA LEU A 12 6.29 -2.65 6.89
C LEU A 12 6.80 -2.03 8.19
N SER A 13 8.11 -1.92 8.38
CA SER A 13 8.69 -1.27 9.55
C SER A 13 8.27 0.19 9.61
N GLU A 14 8.31 0.90 8.48
CA GLU A 14 7.79 2.26 8.36
C GLU A 14 6.29 2.31 8.66
N ALA A 15 5.50 1.39 8.09
CA ALA A 15 4.05 1.33 8.32
C ALA A 15 3.69 1.11 9.81
N VAL A 16 4.43 0.26 10.52
CA VAL A 16 4.23 0.02 11.95
C VAL A 16 4.58 1.27 12.76
N ALA A 17 5.71 1.93 12.46
CA ALA A 17 6.10 3.16 13.13
C ALA A 17 5.04 4.27 13.00
N PHE A 18 4.36 4.35 11.85
CA PHE A 18 3.31 5.35 11.58
C PHE A 18 1.89 4.87 11.83
N TYR A 19 1.68 3.62 12.25
CA TYR A 19 0.36 3.03 12.43
C TYR A 19 -0.55 3.88 13.32
N ARG A 20 -0.04 4.37 14.45
CA ARG A 20 -0.83 5.19 15.40
C ARG A 20 -1.19 6.59 14.87
N SER A 21 -0.50 7.06 13.84
CA SER A 21 -0.74 8.35 13.19
C SER A 21 -1.63 8.24 11.94
N SER A 22 -1.82 7.03 11.41
CA SER A 22 -2.66 6.77 10.25
C SER A 22 -4.03 6.30 10.70
N ARG A 23 -5.09 7.02 10.31
CA ARG A 23 -6.48 6.72 10.70
C ARG A 23 -7.38 6.35 9.52
N VAL A 24 -6.80 6.11 8.35
CA VAL A 24 -7.57 5.82 7.15
C VAL A 24 -7.84 4.32 7.06
N SER A 25 -9.09 3.97 6.82
CA SER A 25 -9.61 2.60 6.71
C SER A 25 -10.64 2.51 5.58
N GLU A 26 -11.10 1.30 5.25
CA GLU A 26 -12.15 1.10 4.24
C GLU A 26 -13.48 1.83 4.56
N SER A 27 -13.76 2.09 5.83
CA SER A 27 -14.96 2.80 6.29
C SER A 27 -14.81 4.33 6.34
N SER A 28 -13.62 4.86 6.07
CA SER A 28 -13.37 6.30 6.10
C SER A 28 -14.16 7.05 5.01
N GLU A 29 -14.67 8.24 5.32
CA GLU A 29 -15.33 9.10 4.32
C GLU A 29 -14.33 9.57 3.23
N LEU A 30 -14.83 9.81 2.00
CA LEU A 30 -14.01 10.31 0.88
C LEU A 30 -13.24 11.58 1.23
N SER A 31 -13.86 12.50 1.98
CA SER A 31 -13.25 13.73 2.48
C SER A 31 -12.05 13.48 3.40
N VAL A 32 -12.14 12.48 4.28
CA VAL A 32 -11.06 12.08 5.19
C VAL A 32 -9.90 11.47 4.40
N ILE A 33 -10.20 10.58 3.45
CA ILE A 33 -9.17 9.97 2.58
C ILE A 33 -8.48 11.06 1.74
N TRP A 34 -9.25 11.98 1.16
CA TRP A 34 -8.74 13.09 0.37
C TRP A 34 -7.84 14.03 1.19
N SER A 35 -8.26 14.39 2.40
CA SER A 35 -7.45 15.20 3.32
C SER A 35 -6.13 14.51 3.67
N ALA A 36 -6.17 13.21 3.95
CA ALA A 36 -4.95 12.44 4.22
C ALA A 36 -3.98 12.45 3.03
N ILE A 37 -4.48 12.30 1.80
CA ILE A 37 -3.68 12.39 0.58
C ILE A 37 -3.05 13.77 0.42
N LYS A 38 -3.82 14.85 0.63
CA LYS A 38 -3.31 16.23 0.52
C LYS A 38 -2.25 16.57 1.55
N ASN A 39 -2.41 16.07 2.78
CA ASN A 39 -1.47 16.30 3.86
C ASN A 39 -0.18 15.46 3.72
N GLY A 40 -0.19 14.47 2.83
CA GLY A 40 0.93 13.57 2.59
C GLY A 40 1.04 12.47 3.63
N PHE A 41 1.84 11.46 3.30
CA PHE A 41 2.09 10.31 4.17
C PHE A 41 3.56 10.19 4.49
N LYS A 42 3.85 9.78 5.72
CA LYS A 42 5.19 9.40 6.17
C LYS A 42 5.49 7.91 5.99
N SER A 43 4.55 7.16 5.41
CA SER A 43 4.71 5.75 5.11
C SER A 43 4.23 5.45 3.70
N GLU A 44 5.07 4.76 2.95
CA GLU A 44 4.73 4.32 1.60
C GLU A 44 3.55 3.36 1.58
N PHE A 45 3.46 2.49 2.58
CA PHE A 45 2.32 1.59 2.73
C PHE A 45 1.02 2.39 2.82
N TYR A 46 0.94 3.37 3.73
CA TYR A 46 -0.28 4.18 3.89
C TYR A 46 -0.54 5.11 2.71
N ARG A 47 0.50 5.60 2.03
CA ARG A 47 0.35 6.35 0.78
C ARG A 47 -0.36 5.51 -0.28
N ARG A 48 0.12 4.29 -0.51
CA ARG A 48 -0.43 3.36 -1.49
C ARG A 48 -1.82 2.88 -1.08
N TYR A 49 -1.98 2.48 0.18
CA TYR A 49 -3.25 2.00 0.73
C TYR A 49 -4.35 3.06 0.63
N SER A 50 -4.07 4.30 1.05
CA SER A 50 -5.02 5.40 0.93
C SER A 50 -5.36 5.71 -0.54
N GLY A 51 -4.39 5.60 -1.45
CA GLY A 51 -4.64 5.68 -2.90
C GLY A 51 -5.61 4.60 -3.38
N VAL A 52 -5.46 3.35 -2.93
CA VAL A 52 -6.39 2.26 -3.26
C VAL A 52 -7.79 2.54 -2.74
N LEU A 53 -7.92 2.98 -1.49
CA LEU A 53 -9.21 3.33 -0.90
C LEU A 53 -9.88 4.49 -1.65
N PHE A 54 -9.10 5.51 -1.99
CA PHE A 54 -9.56 6.66 -2.75
C PHE A 54 -10.05 6.25 -4.14
N TYR A 55 -9.28 5.41 -4.85
CA TYR A 55 -9.70 4.88 -6.14
C TYR A 55 -11.02 4.11 -6.04
N LYS A 56 -11.14 3.20 -5.06
CA LYS A 56 -12.37 2.41 -4.83
C LYS A 56 -13.58 3.31 -4.58
N GLN A 57 -13.45 4.33 -3.73
CA GLN A 57 -14.56 5.24 -3.46
C GLN A 57 -14.92 6.10 -4.67
N MET A 58 -13.92 6.71 -5.33
CA MET A 58 -14.14 7.52 -6.52
C MET A 58 -14.69 6.72 -7.72
N ALA A 59 -14.40 5.42 -7.81
CA ALA A 59 -14.94 4.53 -8.84
C ALA A 59 -16.39 4.09 -8.57
N ARG A 60 -16.84 4.13 -7.30
CA ARG A 60 -18.25 3.91 -6.93
C ARG A 60 -19.14 5.12 -7.25
N LEU A 61 -18.55 6.31 -7.31
CA LEU A 61 -19.23 7.55 -7.64
C LEU A 61 -19.18 7.73 -9.17
N GLY A 62 -20.32 7.50 -9.83
CA GLY A 62 -20.48 7.48 -11.27
C GLY A 62 -20.44 8.87 -11.92
N SER A 63 -20.50 9.95 -11.15
CA SER A 63 -20.42 11.33 -11.67
C SER A 63 -19.62 12.28 -10.78
N ASP A 64 -19.14 13.38 -11.37
CA ASP A 64 -18.50 14.47 -10.64
C ASP A 64 -19.46 15.17 -9.65
N GLN A 65 -20.76 15.13 -9.93
CA GLN A 65 -21.79 15.69 -9.07
C GLN A 65 -21.95 14.86 -7.77
N GLU A 66 -21.87 13.53 -7.87
CA GLU A 66 -21.87 12.65 -6.69
C GLU A 66 -20.61 12.84 -5.84
N VAL A 67 -19.45 13.03 -6.48
CA VAL A 67 -18.19 13.35 -5.79
C VAL A 67 -18.33 14.64 -4.97
N ALA A 68 -18.88 15.70 -5.57
CA ALA A 68 -19.10 16.97 -4.90
C ALA A 68 -20.03 16.85 -3.68
N ILE A 69 -21.12 16.06 -3.78
CA ILE A 69 -22.05 15.80 -2.67
C ILE A 69 -21.34 15.11 -1.50
N HIS A 70 -20.55 14.07 -1.79
CA HIS A 70 -19.85 13.30 -0.74
C HIS A 70 -18.74 14.07 -0.03
N LEU A 71 -18.20 15.12 -0.65
CA LEU A 71 -17.19 16.00 -0.04
C LEU A 71 -17.80 17.13 0.79
N LYS A 72 -19.13 17.21 0.91
CA LYS A 72 -19.87 18.16 1.76
C LYS A 72 -19.48 19.64 1.56
N THR A 73 -18.89 19.98 0.40
CA THR A 73 -18.37 21.34 0.12
C THR A 73 -18.55 21.69 -1.36
N SER A 74 -18.70 22.98 -1.66
CA SER A 74 -18.68 23.51 -3.03
C SER A 74 -17.29 23.34 -3.63
N MET A 75 -17.04 22.18 -4.24
CA MET A 75 -15.77 21.88 -4.89
C MET A 75 -15.49 22.86 -6.03
N SER A 76 -14.24 23.32 -6.10
CA SER A 76 -13.77 24.04 -7.27
C SER A 76 -13.43 23.06 -8.41
N THR A 77 -13.67 23.45 -9.67
CA THR A 77 -13.30 22.65 -10.86
C THR A 77 -11.82 22.22 -10.87
N PRO A 78 -10.84 23.04 -10.42
CA PRO A 78 -9.45 22.60 -10.28
C PRO A 78 -9.24 21.45 -9.30
N GLU A 79 -9.92 21.46 -8.15
CA GLU A 79 -9.78 20.41 -7.15
C GLU A 79 -10.35 19.08 -7.65
N LEU A 80 -11.48 19.12 -8.34
CA LEU A 80 -12.05 17.92 -8.95
C LEU A 80 -11.11 17.32 -10.02
N ARG A 81 -10.48 18.16 -10.84
CA ARG A 81 -9.46 17.70 -11.80
C ARG A 81 -8.27 17.03 -11.11
N GLU A 82 -7.82 17.61 -10.00
CA GLU A 82 -6.75 17.03 -9.18
C GLU A 82 -7.15 15.65 -8.63
N MET A 83 -8.36 15.54 -8.07
CA MET A 83 -8.91 14.29 -7.58
C MET A 83 -8.98 13.22 -8.67
N ARG A 84 -9.46 13.56 -9.87
CA ARG A 84 -9.49 12.63 -11.01
C ARG A 84 -8.09 12.21 -11.46
N SER A 85 -7.11 13.11 -11.41
CA SER A 85 -5.70 12.77 -11.66
C SER A 85 -5.14 11.81 -10.61
N VAL A 86 -5.42 12.04 -9.32
CA VAL A 86 -5.02 11.13 -8.23
C VAL A 86 -5.71 9.77 -8.36
N GLN A 87 -7.01 9.76 -8.70
CA GLN A 87 -7.75 8.53 -8.97
C GLN A 87 -7.08 7.72 -10.08
N SER A 88 -6.79 8.34 -11.23
CA SER A 88 -6.14 7.65 -12.35
C SER A 88 -4.77 7.09 -11.99
N ARG A 89 -3.98 7.85 -11.21
CA ARG A 89 -2.65 7.40 -10.74
C ARG A 89 -2.75 6.25 -9.75
N SER A 90 -3.75 6.28 -8.88
CA SER A 90 -3.94 5.26 -7.84
C SER A 90 -4.47 3.93 -8.38
N LYS A 91 -4.97 3.91 -9.62
CA LYS A 91 -5.49 2.70 -10.27
C LYS A 91 -4.47 1.56 -10.28
N ILE A 92 -3.20 1.83 -10.53
CA ILE A 92 -2.17 0.77 -10.59
C ILE A 92 -2.05 0.01 -9.27
N TRP A 93 -2.11 0.71 -8.13
CA TRP A 93 -2.05 0.08 -6.81
C TRP A 93 -3.30 -0.74 -6.53
N HIS A 94 -4.46 -0.27 -7.00
CA HIS A 94 -5.69 -1.05 -6.94
C HIS A 94 -5.55 -2.34 -7.76
N ASP A 95 -5.08 -2.24 -9.00
CA ASP A 95 -4.92 -3.36 -9.92
C ASP A 95 -3.89 -4.39 -9.40
N ILE A 96 -2.82 -3.93 -8.74
CA ILE A 96 -1.87 -4.79 -8.02
C ILE A 96 -2.59 -5.61 -6.94
N CYS A 97 -3.43 -4.98 -6.12
CA CYS A 97 -4.20 -5.68 -5.09
C CYS A 97 -5.18 -6.69 -5.70
N GLN A 98 -5.74 -6.40 -6.89
CA GLN A 98 -6.67 -7.32 -7.57
C GLN A 98 -6.00 -8.62 -8.05
N LEU A 99 -4.67 -8.70 -8.14
CA LEU A 99 -3.96 -9.94 -8.50
C LEU A 99 -4.23 -11.09 -7.53
N ARG A 100 -4.63 -10.77 -6.29
CA ARG A 100 -5.00 -11.71 -5.23
C ARG A 100 -6.22 -11.25 -4.45
N ARG A 101 -7.27 -10.88 -5.19
CA ARG A 101 -8.57 -10.46 -4.61
C ARG A 101 -9.15 -11.50 -3.64
N ASP A 102 -8.86 -12.77 -3.87
CA ASP A 102 -9.25 -13.91 -3.04
C ASP A 102 -8.67 -13.89 -1.62
N TRP A 103 -7.62 -13.10 -1.37
CA TRP A 103 -6.98 -13.00 -0.05
C TRP A 103 -7.68 -12.03 0.92
N GLY A 104 -8.77 -11.38 0.52
CA GLY A 104 -9.48 -10.43 1.37
C GLY A 104 -8.57 -9.28 1.82
N PRO A 105 -8.54 -8.91 3.12
CA PRO A 105 -7.65 -7.86 3.65
C PRO A 105 -6.16 -8.15 3.40
N ALA A 106 -5.76 -9.42 3.38
CA ALA A 106 -4.36 -9.80 3.18
C ALA A 106 -3.84 -9.44 1.77
N GLN A 107 -4.70 -9.10 0.80
CA GLN A 107 -4.29 -8.63 -0.53
C GLN A 107 -3.41 -7.37 -0.47
N TYR A 108 -3.56 -6.54 0.57
CA TYR A 108 -2.83 -5.27 0.70
C TYR A 108 -1.33 -5.48 0.96
N VAL A 109 -0.90 -6.70 1.30
CA VAL A 109 0.53 -7.06 1.39
C VAL A 109 1.26 -6.82 0.06
N LEU A 110 0.55 -6.91 -1.07
CA LEU A 110 1.10 -6.67 -2.40
C LEU A 110 1.58 -5.22 -2.60
N LEU A 111 1.08 -4.29 -1.78
CA LEU A 111 1.57 -2.91 -1.76
C LEU A 111 3.02 -2.81 -1.25
N CYS A 112 3.54 -3.83 -0.56
CA CYS A 112 4.91 -3.88 -0.05
C CYS A 112 5.90 -4.56 -1.02
N VAL A 113 5.40 -5.23 -2.07
CA VAL A 113 6.24 -6.06 -2.97
C VAL A 113 7.10 -5.22 -3.90
N LEU A 114 6.65 -4.00 -4.22
CA LEU A 114 7.31 -3.11 -5.17
C LEU A 114 8.13 -2.04 -4.43
N PRO A 115 9.39 -1.82 -4.83
CA PRO A 115 10.20 -0.76 -4.23
C PRO A 115 9.63 0.62 -4.57
N GLU A 116 9.94 1.62 -3.74
CA GLU A 116 9.57 3.03 -3.97
C GLU A 116 9.91 3.58 -5.36
N LYS A 117 10.98 3.08 -5.96
CA LYS A 117 11.54 3.56 -7.22
C LYS A 117 11.41 2.43 -8.26
N PRO A 118 10.21 2.25 -8.82
CA PRO A 118 9.77 3.13 -9.90
C PRO A 118 8.47 3.88 -9.58
N ASN A 119 8.34 5.09 -10.14
CA ASN A 119 7.07 5.84 -10.15
C ASN A 119 6.05 5.15 -11.07
N LEU A 120 5.55 3.97 -10.68
CA LEU A 120 4.57 3.18 -11.45
C LEU A 120 3.36 4.02 -11.85
N GLU A 121 2.96 4.95 -10.99
CA GLU A 121 1.86 5.90 -11.22
C GLU A 121 2.08 6.84 -12.42
N ARG A 122 3.34 7.07 -12.82
CA ARG A 122 3.71 7.95 -13.94
C ARG A 122 4.04 7.19 -15.23
N MET A 123 4.15 5.87 -15.14
CA MET A 123 4.41 5.01 -16.30
C MET A 123 3.21 5.00 -17.24
N ASN A 124 3.48 4.66 -18.50
CA ASN A 124 2.40 4.48 -19.46
C ASN A 124 1.60 3.19 -19.13
N ARG A 125 0.41 3.05 -19.71
CA ARG A 125 -0.48 1.90 -19.41
C ARG A 125 0.13 0.55 -19.79
N GLN A 126 0.95 0.50 -20.84
CA GLN A 126 1.58 -0.75 -21.28
C GLN A 126 2.65 -1.19 -20.28
N GLU A 127 3.52 -0.27 -19.86
CA GLU A 127 4.54 -0.53 -18.83
C GLU A 127 3.91 -0.94 -17.50
N GLN A 128 2.81 -0.30 -17.10
CA GLN A 128 2.03 -0.68 -15.93
C GLN A 128 1.51 -2.13 -16.05
N GLN A 129 0.97 -2.51 -17.21
CA GLN A 129 0.49 -3.87 -17.46
C GLN A 129 1.63 -4.89 -17.45
N ASP A 130 2.76 -4.58 -18.07
CA ASP A 130 3.93 -5.45 -18.07
C ASP A 130 4.45 -5.68 -16.64
N HIS A 131 4.43 -4.63 -15.81
CA HIS A 131 4.76 -4.74 -14.38
C HIS A 131 3.76 -5.61 -13.61
N LEU A 132 2.46 -5.47 -13.87
CA LEU A 132 1.42 -6.30 -13.26
C LEU A 132 1.59 -7.77 -13.60
N GLU A 133 1.82 -8.10 -14.88
CA GLU A 133 2.04 -9.48 -15.30
C GLU A 133 3.32 -10.06 -14.70
N ARG A 134 4.42 -9.31 -14.65
CA ARG A 134 5.64 -9.77 -13.95
C ARG A 134 5.40 -10.06 -12.47
N VAL A 135 4.62 -9.22 -11.78
CA VAL A 135 4.28 -9.49 -10.37
C VAL A 135 3.42 -10.75 -10.28
N ARG A 136 2.44 -10.90 -11.16
CA ARG A 136 1.56 -12.07 -11.21
C ARG A 136 2.31 -13.38 -11.45
N GLU A 137 3.20 -13.41 -12.44
CA GLU A 137 4.05 -14.56 -12.75
C GLU A 137 4.90 -14.94 -11.54
N ARG A 138 5.55 -13.96 -10.91
CA ARG A 138 6.40 -14.19 -9.73
C ARG A 138 5.63 -14.64 -8.49
N LEU A 139 4.36 -14.26 -8.35
CA LEU A 139 3.49 -14.75 -7.28
C LEU A 139 3.01 -16.18 -7.53
N ASN A 140 2.99 -16.64 -8.78
CA ASN A 140 2.60 -18.00 -9.16
C ASN A 140 3.81 -18.96 -9.22
N ASP A 141 5.01 -18.41 -9.36
CA ASP A 141 6.25 -19.18 -9.40
C ASP A 141 6.61 -19.68 -7.98
N THR A 142 6.42 -20.98 -7.75
CA THR A 142 6.75 -21.65 -6.49
C THR A 142 8.25 -21.70 -6.20
N CYS A 143 9.10 -21.50 -7.22
CA CYS A 143 10.55 -21.39 -7.05
C CYS A 143 10.98 -19.96 -6.68
N ASN A 144 10.08 -18.98 -6.77
CA ASN A 144 10.32 -17.60 -6.37
C ASN A 144 10.05 -17.42 -4.87
N GLY A 145 11.09 -17.10 -4.09
CA GLY A 145 10.96 -16.82 -2.65
C GLY A 145 9.99 -15.68 -2.29
N LEU A 146 9.52 -14.90 -3.29
CA LEU A 146 8.52 -13.85 -3.10
C LEU A 146 7.24 -14.36 -2.43
N SER A 147 6.73 -15.52 -2.84
CA SER A 147 5.51 -16.08 -2.26
C SER A 147 5.67 -16.31 -0.75
N GLY A 148 6.83 -16.85 -0.33
CA GLY A 148 7.15 -17.06 1.08
C GLY A 148 7.27 -15.76 1.88
N TYR A 149 7.89 -14.71 1.31
CA TYR A 149 7.98 -13.41 1.98
C TYR A 149 6.63 -12.72 2.11
N VAL A 150 5.81 -12.80 1.07
CA VAL A 150 4.45 -12.28 1.08
C VAL A 150 3.64 -13.01 2.14
N GLU A 151 3.71 -14.34 2.20
CA GLU A 151 3.00 -15.14 3.20
C GLU A 151 3.39 -14.75 4.63
N ALA A 152 4.68 -14.60 4.91
CA ALA A 152 5.18 -14.15 6.21
C ALA A 152 4.71 -12.72 6.58
N ALA A 153 4.54 -11.85 5.59
CA ALA A 153 4.13 -10.46 5.79
C ALA A 153 2.61 -10.26 5.91
N LYS A 154 1.79 -11.22 5.45
CA LYS A 154 0.32 -11.09 5.40
C LYS A 154 -0.28 -10.72 6.74
N GLY A 155 0.08 -11.46 7.80
CA GLY A 155 -0.51 -11.26 9.12
C GLY A 155 -0.31 -9.84 9.66
N LEU A 156 0.91 -9.32 9.54
CA LEU A 156 1.23 -7.96 9.96
C LEU A 156 0.51 -6.91 9.10
N CYS A 157 0.48 -7.10 7.79
CA CYS A 157 -0.22 -6.20 6.86
C CYS A 157 -1.74 -6.15 7.13
N THR A 158 -2.36 -7.31 7.35
CA THR A 158 -3.77 -7.39 7.73
C THR A 158 -4.03 -6.62 9.02
N ALA A 159 -3.20 -6.81 10.04
CA ALA A 159 -3.36 -6.11 11.31
C ALA A 159 -3.18 -4.58 11.20
N LEU A 160 -2.28 -4.12 10.32
CA LEU A 160 -2.12 -2.70 9.99
C LEU A 160 -3.41 -2.12 9.39
N VAL A 161 -4.03 -2.84 8.45
CA VAL A 161 -5.24 -2.42 7.73
C VAL A 161 -6.49 -2.47 8.62
N GLU A 162 -6.62 -3.52 9.42
CA GLU A 162 -7.78 -3.75 10.29
C GLU A 162 -7.73 -2.91 11.57
N GLY A 163 -6.61 -2.23 11.83
CA GLY A 163 -6.48 -1.45 13.05
C GLY A 163 -6.35 -2.34 14.29
N SER A 164 -5.70 -3.50 14.17
CA SER A 164 -5.61 -4.51 15.23
C SER A 164 -4.17 -4.79 15.69
N LEU A 165 -3.22 -3.89 15.44
CA LEU A 165 -1.86 -4.08 15.98
C LEU A 165 -1.86 -3.98 17.51
N PRO A 166 -1.06 -4.82 18.19
CA PRO A 166 -0.94 -4.75 19.64
C PRO A 166 -0.35 -3.41 20.07
N CYS A 167 -0.64 -3.03 21.31
CA CYS A 167 -0.05 -1.83 21.92
C CYS A 167 1.43 -2.04 22.29
N ASP A 168 1.85 -3.29 22.43
CA ASP A 168 3.23 -3.68 22.73
C ASP A 168 4.18 -3.39 21.57
N ARG A 169 5.47 -3.24 21.90
CA ARG A 169 6.54 -3.09 20.91
C ARG A 169 6.69 -4.39 20.12
N LEU A 170 6.67 -4.28 18.79
CA LEU A 170 6.88 -5.37 17.87
C LEU A 170 8.36 -5.50 17.52
N MET A 171 8.84 -6.71 17.22
CA MET A 171 10.24 -6.89 16.79
C MET A 171 10.60 -6.08 15.54
N ILE A 172 9.61 -5.81 14.67
CA ILE A 172 9.80 -5.00 13.47
C ILE A 172 10.01 -3.51 13.77
N ASP A 173 9.67 -3.04 14.98
CA ASP A 173 10.02 -1.69 15.43
C ASP A 173 11.55 -1.53 15.54
N ASP A 174 12.27 -2.62 15.87
CA ASP A 174 13.73 -2.61 16.00
C ASP A 174 14.46 -2.85 14.68
N TYR A 175 13.71 -3.11 13.60
CA TYR A 175 14.30 -3.49 12.32
C TYR A 175 15.27 -2.42 11.81
N HIS A 176 14.91 -1.14 11.87
CA HIS A 176 15.77 -0.04 11.43
C HIS A 176 17.12 0.05 12.20
N LEU A 177 17.17 -0.45 13.44
CA LEU A 177 18.39 -0.52 14.24
C LEU A 177 19.33 -1.66 13.79
N LYS A 178 18.76 -2.71 13.19
CA LYS A 178 19.48 -3.92 12.77
C LYS A 178 19.61 -4.07 11.24
N ALA A 179 18.91 -3.25 10.45
CA ALA A 179 18.84 -3.33 8.99
C ALA A 179 20.19 -3.09 8.28
N HIS A 180 21.16 -2.51 8.99
CA HIS A 180 22.53 -2.27 8.54
C HIS A 180 23.57 -3.15 9.25
N GLN A 181 23.16 -3.97 10.24
CA GLN A 181 24.04 -4.95 10.83
C GLN A 181 24.20 -6.09 9.82
N GLU A 182 25.44 -6.41 9.46
CA GLU A 182 25.71 -7.67 8.77
C GLU A 182 25.21 -8.79 9.69
N LEU A 183 24.32 -9.63 9.16
CA LEU A 183 23.90 -10.86 9.83
C LEU A 183 25.12 -11.77 9.88
N VAL A 184 26.02 -11.55 10.83
CA VAL A 184 26.98 -12.55 11.24
C VAL A 184 26.13 -13.69 11.77
N GLU A 185 26.16 -14.83 11.08
CA GLU A 185 25.54 -16.06 11.58
C GLU A 185 25.94 -16.19 13.06
N PRO A 186 25.00 -16.24 14.00
CA PRO A 186 25.40 -16.51 15.35
C PRO A 186 25.90 -17.95 15.36
N GLU A 187 27.13 -18.11 15.82
CA GLU A 187 27.72 -19.35 16.31
C GLU A 187 26.76 -19.98 17.34
N TYR A 188 25.78 -20.72 16.86
CA TYR A 188 25.03 -21.70 17.64
C TYR A 188 25.03 -23.00 16.84
N ALA A 189 26.23 -23.59 16.80
CA ALA A 189 26.43 -25.02 16.68
C ALA A 189 26.13 -25.71 18.01
#